data_AF-A0A1G8ZT77-F1
#
_entry.id   AF-A0A1G8ZT77-F1
#
_cell.length_a   1.000
_cell.length_b   1.000
_cell.length_c   1.000
_cell.angle_alpha   90.00
_cell.angle_beta   90.00
_cell.angle_gamma   90.00
#
_symmetry.space_group_name_H-M   'P 1'
#
loop_
_entity.id
_entity.type
_entity.pdbx_description
1 polymer ?
#
loop_
_entity_poly.entity_id
_entity_poly.type
_entity_poly.pdbx_seq_one_letter_code
_entity_poly.pdbx_strand_id
1 'polypeptide(L)'
;MMNRRASYVILAAATVLVIALLAAEAADPVLYTAENITTGAHADPKTIDGQKNNAAAVVPLMDELLDQTGTLTLTIKLRDYESAERDLARYSELTSQFDRLVITLDASETELGEFQRNNRKNLEALDSLLNDTRRFDHLQRLEIQVQDGDQRRAIAYEGEALRQKMQKTYSAYASRESVMTGIGERYSLNTTPYRESVGHFSEIVDAADDWHRATAPQQSPLGITVTPAEGRYGETIRIAGRYAGGTPGTPVEIYIDSRAAGTATLNADGTYAWPYRIDRVAAGPHLVYAAADAVYSGVESFQALPDETAISLAVAGASGTTVTCTGNLTTIEGLPVAGAPVSIRVDGETLVDTETGEDGTYEQVIALPAGEHTLRAEFHGGGFPLNASESETATIVVRGEGLPLIPFVAALAAAAGTAWYLRRRETPEAAPIPQPSQAIVHQPPPKVEIADLAPREAATVLFGALRDRLGIKKTKTPRDCARIAPDYAWFFERYEQIRYGGEEPTKEEIRRMKDVILGGDEAAA
;
A
#
# COMPACT_ATOMS: atom_id res chain seq x y z
N MET A 1 -5.68 -80.68 1.60
CA MET A 1 -7.00 -80.41 2.24
C MET A 1 -6.76 -79.55 3.47
N MET A 2 -6.85 -78.23 3.32
CA MET A 2 -6.68 -77.27 4.42
C MET A 2 -7.89 -77.40 5.36
N ASN A 3 -7.62 -77.59 6.65
CA ASN A 3 -8.64 -77.89 7.66
C ASN A 3 -9.74 -76.83 7.64
N ARG A 4 -10.98 -77.20 7.31
CA ARG A 4 -12.15 -76.30 7.27
C ARG A 4 -12.25 -75.43 8.52
N ARG A 5 -11.85 -75.96 9.68
CA ARG A 5 -11.80 -75.23 10.96
C ARG A 5 -10.77 -74.09 10.99
N ALA A 6 -9.61 -74.25 10.36
CA ALA A 6 -8.61 -73.18 10.26
C ALA A 6 -9.10 -72.05 9.33
N SER A 7 -9.81 -72.40 8.24
CA SER A 7 -10.40 -71.40 7.34
C SER A 7 -11.48 -70.57 8.03
N TYR A 8 -12.31 -71.15 8.90
CA TYR A 8 -13.31 -70.38 9.68
C TYR A 8 -12.67 -69.46 10.72
N VAL A 9 -11.57 -69.88 11.34
CA VAL A 9 -10.85 -69.04 12.31
C VAL A 9 -10.15 -67.86 11.62
N ILE A 10 -9.55 -68.09 10.45
CA ILE A 10 -8.93 -67.02 9.64
C ILE A 10 -10.02 -66.07 9.14
N LEU A 11 -11.17 -66.58 8.68
CA LEU A 11 -12.27 -65.74 8.25
C LEU A 11 -12.79 -64.88 9.40
N ALA A 12 -13.04 -65.48 10.58
CA ALA A 12 -13.51 -64.75 11.75
C ALA A 12 -12.50 -63.68 12.22
N ALA A 13 -11.21 -63.99 12.21
CA ALA A 13 -10.17 -63.01 12.53
C ALA A 13 -10.11 -61.87 11.50
N ALA A 14 -10.29 -62.17 10.21
CA ALA A 14 -10.36 -61.16 9.16
C ALA A 14 -11.61 -60.28 9.29
N THR A 15 -12.77 -60.84 9.65
CA THR A 15 -13.99 -60.06 9.87
C THR A 15 -13.84 -59.11 11.06
N VAL A 16 -13.24 -59.57 12.15
CA VAL A 16 -12.97 -58.72 13.32
C VAL A 16 -11.97 -57.61 12.98
N LEU A 17 -10.94 -57.91 12.18
CA LEU A 17 -9.98 -56.90 11.70
C LEU A 17 -10.66 -55.85 10.81
N VAL A 18 -11.54 -56.26 9.90
CA VAL A 18 -12.30 -55.34 9.03
C VAL A 18 -13.26 -54.47 9.85
N ILE A 19 -13.93 -55.03 10.86
CA ILE A 19 -14.80 -54.26 11.74
C ILE A 19 -13.98 -53.25 12.57
N ALA A 20 -12.80 -53.64 13.04
CA ALA A 20 -11.91 -52.74 13.78
C ALA A 20 -11.37 -51.60 12.89
N LEU A 21 -11.02 -51.89 11.64
CA LEU A 21 -10.60 -50.88 10.66
C LEU A 21 -11.76 -49.94 10.29
N LEU A 22 -12.98 -50.46 10.11
CA LEU A 22 -14.17 -49.62 9.88
C LEU A 22 -14.53 -48.76 11.09
N ALA A 23 -14.27 -49.22 12.31
CA ALA A 23 -14.49 -48.44 13.53
C ALA A 23 -13.44 -47.34 13.72
N ALA A 24 -12.21 -47.53 13.23
CA ALA A 24 -11.18 -46.50 13.22
C ALA A 24 -11.50 -45.37 12.22
N GLU A 25 -12.06 -45.72 11.06
CA GLU A 25 -12.49 -44.73 10.04
C GLU A 25 -13.82 -44.05 10.38
N ALA A 26 -14.61 -44.61 11.30
CA ALA A 26 -15.85 -43.98 11.78
C ALA A 26 -15.61 -42.80 12.74
N ALA A 27 -14.36 -42.52 13.12
CA ALA A 27 -13.99 -41.36 13.92
C ALA A 27 -13.87 -40.07 13.09
N ASP A 28 -13.69 -40.16 11.76
CA ASP A 28 -13.65 -39.02 10.83
C ASP A 28 -14.36 -39.37 9.51
N PRO A 29 -15.70 -39.23 9.43
CA PRO A 29 -16.40 -39.45 8.17
C PRO A 29 -16.07 -38.31 7.19
N VAL A 30 -15.26 -38.61 6.16
CA VAL A 30 -15.15 -37.78 4.95
C VAL A 30 -16.48 -37.91 4.18
N LEU A 31 -17.47 -37.13 4.61
CA LEU A 31 -18.71 -36.97 3.87
C LEU A 31 -18.48 -36.02 2.70
N TYR A 32 -18.69 -36.54 1.50
CA TYR A 32 -18.94 -35.77 0.29
C TYR A 32 -19.86 -34.58 0.60
N THR A 33 -19.44 -33.41 0.14
CA THR A 33 -20.15 -32.13 0.25
C THR A 33 -21.59 -32.26 -0.25
N ALA A 34 -22.53 -32.37 0.68
CA ALA A 34 -23.91 -32.02 0.40
C ALA A 34 -23.97 -30.49 0.27
N GLU A 35 -24.39 -30.03 -0.90
CA GLU A 35 -24.86 -28.67 -1.14
C GLU A 35 -25.72 -28.19 0.04
N ASN A 36 -25.38 -27.01 0.55
CA ASN A 36 -25.98 -26.41 1.73
C ASN A 36 -27.46 -26.07 1.44
N ILE A 37 -28.36 -27.03 1.71
CA ILE A 37 -29.82 -26.84 1.69
C ILE A 37 -30.37 -26.76 3.12
N THR A 38 -29.79 -25.92 3.97
CA THR A 38 -30.42 -25.61 5.26
C THR A 38 -31.50 -24.56 5.05
N THR A 39 -32.75 -25.01 4.90
CA THR A 39 -33.91 -24.17 5.23
C THR A 39 -33.94 -23.94 6.74
N GLY A 40 -34.28 -22.72 7.17
CA GLY A 40 -34.08 -22.17 8.52
C GLY A 40 -34.87 -22.80 9.69
N ALA A 41 -35.07 -24.13 9.70
CA ALA A 41 -35.85 -24.84 10.71
C ALA A 41 -35.03 -25.83 11.57
N HIS A 42 -33.71 -25.87 11.43
CA HIS A 42 -32.83 -26.77 12.21
C HIS A 42 -31.69 -26.03 12.92
N ALA A 43 -32.00 -24.92 13.58
CA ALA A 43 -31.09 -24.34 14.57
C ALA A 43 -31.13 -25.17 15.87
N ASP A 44 -29.96 -25.58 16.35
CA ASP A 44 -29.76 -26.20 17.67
C ASP A 44 -30.37 -25.28 18.75
N PRO A 45 -31.22 -25.76 19.67
CA PRO A 45 -31.80 -24.94 20.75
C PRO A 45 -30.78 -24.08 21.50
N LYS A 46 -29.51 -24.51 21.61
CA LYS A 46 -28.43 -23.71 22.21
C LYS A 46 -27.95 -22.54 21.34
N THR A 47 -28.00 -22.68 20.01
CA THR A 47 -27.71 -21.57 19.07
C THR A 47 -28.80 -20.51 19.10
N ILE A 48 -30.05 -20.87 19.38
CA ILE A 48 -31.18 -19.94 19.50
C ILE A 48 -31.07 -19.06 20.76
N ASP A 49 -30.63 -19.62 21.90
CA ASP A 49 -30.38 -18.84 23.12
C ASP A 49 -29.13 -17.94 23.00
N GLY A 50 -28.08 -18.41 22.31
CA GLY A 50 -26.91 -17.60 21.96
C GLY A 50 -27.24 -16.44 21.01
N GLN A 51 -28.04 -16.69 19.96
CA GLN A 51 -28.49 -15.65 19.02
C GLN A 51 -29.36 -14.58 19.69
N LYS A 52 -30.23 -14.95 20.64
CA LYS A 52 -31.05 -13.98 21.38
C LYS A 52 -30.22 -13.08 22.29
N ASN A 53 -29.22 -13.61 22.98
CA ASN A 53 -28.31 -12.81 23.81
C ASN A 53 -27.34 -11.97 22.98
N ASN A 54 -26.89 -12.47 21.83
CA ASN A 54 -25.97 -11.77 20.93
C ASN A 54 -26.67 -10.64 20.16
N ALA A 55 -27.92 -10.84 19.73
CA ALA A 55 -28.72 -9.81 19.07
C ALA A 55 -28.92 -8.57 19.96
N ALA A 56 -29.10 -8.75 21.27
CA ALA A 56 -29.30 -7.63 22.20
C ALA A 56 -28.11 -6.64 22.26
N ALA A 57 -26.89 -7.12 22.02
CA ALA A 57 -25.69 -6.28 22.02
C ALA A 57 -25.42 -5.63 20.64
N VAL A 58 -25.82 -6.31 19.57
CA VAL A 58 -25.43 -5.96 18.19
C VAL A 58 -26.48 -5.07 17.50
N VAL A 59 -27.76 -5.28 17.80
CA VAL A 59 -28.91 -4.55 17.22
C VAL A 59 -28.78 -3.02 17.36
N PRO A 60 -28.42 -2.44 18.52
CA PRO A 60 -28.29 -0.98 18.63
C PRO A 60 -27.22 -0.40 17.70
N LEU A 61 -26.08 -1.08 17.56
CA LEU A 61 -25.01 -0.63 16.66
C LEU A 61 -25.42 -0.77 15.18
N MET A 62 -26.18 -1.81 14.83
CA MET A 62 -26.72 -1.93 13.46
C MET A 62 -27.70 -0.80 13.16
N ASP A 63 -28.58 -0.47 14.11
CA ASP A 63 -29.54 0.63 13.98
C ASP A 63 -28.83 1.96 13.77
N GLU A 64 -27.83 2.26 14.62
CA GLU A 64 -27.02 3.49 14.50
C GLU A 64 -26.21 3.52 13.19
N LEU A 65 -25.67 2.39 12.73
CA LEU A 65 -24.96 2.31 11.46
C LEU A 65 -25.90 2.61 10.28
N LEU A 66 -27.10 2.02 10.26
CA LEU A 66 -28.08 2.28 9.21
C LEU A 66 -28.55 3.74 9.23
N ASP A 67 -28.84 4.29 10.40
CA ASP A 67 -29.26 5.68 10.59
C ASP A 67 -28.20 6.69 10.12
N GLN A 68 -26.94 6.47 10.51
CA GLN A 68 -25.84 7.38 10.20
C GLN A 68 -25.56 7.47 8.69
N THR A 69 -25.86 6.44 7.89
CA THR A 69 -25.69 6.51 6.42
C THR A 69 -26.62 7.55 5.78
N GLY A 70 -27.85 7.70 6.27
CA GLY A 70 -28.81 8.69 5.75
C GLY A 70 -28.33 10.12 6.01
N THR A 71 -27.88 10.38 7.23
CA THR A 71 -27.35 11.71 7.63
C THR A 71 -26.09 12.07 6.86
N LEU A 72 -25.13 11.14 6.76
CA LEU A 72 -23.85 11.38 6.07
C LEU A 72 -24.05 11.68 4.58
N THR A 73 -24.85 10.87 3.87
CA THR A 73 -25.11 11.12 2.44
C THR A 73 -25.87 12.42 2.21
N LEU A 74 -26.77 12.80 3.12
CA LEU A 74 -27.48 14.08 3.06
C LEU A 74 -26.52 15.27 3.26
N THR A 75 -25.61 15.22 4.22
CA THR A 75 -24.64 16.31 4.46
C THR A 75 -23.66 16.46 3.30
N ILE A 76 -23.22 15.35 2.68
CA ILE A 76 -22.44 15.38 1.43
C ILE A 76 -23.25 16.02 0.29
N LYS A 77 -24.52 15.63 0.13
CA LYS A 77 -25.42 16.17 -0.90
C LYS A 77 -25.61 17.67 -0.76
N LEU A 78 -25.78 18.15 0.47
CA LEU A 78 -25.93 19.57 0.81
C LEU A 78 -24.62 20.38 0.74
N ARG A 79 -23.50 19.74 0.40
CA ARG A 79 -22.15 20.35 0.37
C ARG A 79 -21.68 20.88 1.72
N ASP A 80 -22.25 20.39 2.83
CA ASP A 80 -21.77 20.65 4.18
C ASP A 80 -20.66 19.65 4.52
N TYR A 81 -19.48 19.90 3.95
CA TYR A 81 -18.34 18.99 4.08
C TYR A 81 -17.81 18.88 5.51
N GLU A 82 -17.96 19.92 6.34
CA GLU A 82 -17.53 19.89 7.73
C GLU A 82 -18.43 18.96 8.56
N SER A 83 -19.75 19.04 8.35
CA SER A 83 -20.67 18.08 8.97
C SER A 83 -20.47 16.67 8.43
N ALA A 84 -20.27 16.51 7.12
CA ALA A 84 -20.02 15.20 6.52
C ALA A 84 -18.73 14.53 7.05
N GLU A 85 -17.65 15.27 7.28
CA GLU A 85 -16.43 14.72 7.90
C GLU A 85 -16.68 14.23 9.33
N ARG A 86 -17.44 15.00 10.13
CA ARG A 86 -17.84 14.59 11.48
C ARG A 86 -18.72 13.33 11.45
N ASP A 87 -19.65 13.27 10.51
CA ASP A 87 -20.55 12.15 10.33
C ASP A 87 -19.81 10.88 9.87
N LEU A 88 -18.83 11.02 8.99
CA LEU A 88 -17.98 9.93 8.52
C LEU A 88 -17.08 9.40 9.64
N ALA A 89 -16.49 10.29 10.45
CA ALA A 89 -15.70 9.89 11.61
C ALA A 89 -16.55 9.09 12.62
N ARG A 90 -17.79 9.54 12.86
CA ARG A 90 -18.74 8.81 13.71
C ARG A 90 -19.08 7.43 13.11
N TYR A 91 -19.38 7.37 11.82
CA TYR A 91 -19.69 6.11 11.14
C TYR A 91 -18.52 5.11 11.15
N SER A 92 -17.28 5.61 11.00
CA SER A 92 -16.05 4.82 11.12
C SER A 92 -15.86 4.24 12.52
N GLU A 93 -16.13 5.03 13.57
CA GLU A 93 -16.05 4.56 14.95
C GLU A 93 -17.11 3.49 15.24
N LEU A 94 -18.36 3.71 14.82
CA LEU A 94 -19.43 2.73 14.94
C LEU A 94 -19.09 1.42 14.21
N THR A 95 -18.51 1.53 13.01
CA THR A 95 -18.06 0.37 12.22
C THR A 95 -16.98 -0.41 12.96
N SER A 96 -16.02 0.28 13.58
CA SER A 96 -14.94 -0.35 14.37
C SER A 96 -15.45 -1.01 15.65
N GLN A 97 -16.46 -0.43 16.31
CA GLN A 97 -17.12 -1.05 17.46
C GLN A 97 -17.91 -2.30 17.06
N PHE A 98 -18.67 -2.20 15.98
CA PHE A 98 -19.44 -3.32 15.43
C PHE A 98 -18.52 -4.47 14.99
N ASP A 99 -17.42 -4.17 14.29
CA ASP A 99 -16.43 -5.16 13.84
C ASP A 99 -15.86 -5.96 15.02
N ARG A 100 -15.45 -5.27 16.08
CA ARG A 100 -14.94 -5.91 17.31
C ARG A 100 -15.99 -6.79 17.96
N LEU A 101 -17.25 -6.34 17.99
CA LEU A 101 -18.34 -7.07 18.61
C LEU A 101 -18.67 -8.35 17.85
N VAL A 102 -18.77 -8.30 16.51
CA VAL A 102 -19.03 -9.48 15.67
C VAL A 102 -17.93 -10.53 15.85
N ILE A 103 -16.66 -10.12 15.90
CA ILE A 103 -15.53 -11.02 16.15
C ILE A 103 -15.59 -11.61 17.56
N THR A 104 -15.86 -10.79 18.58
CA THR A 104 -15.91 -11.24 19.98
C THR A 104 -17.03 -12.25 20.23
N LEU A 105 -18.13 -12.12 19.49
CA LEU A 105 -19.30 -13.01 19.57
C LEU A 105 -19.20 -14.22 18.63
N ASP A 106 -18.08 -14.39 17.91
CA ASP A 106 -17.87 -15.45 16.92
C ASP A 106 -18.99 -15.52 15.86
N ALA A 107 -19.49 -14.35 15.45
CA ALA A 107 -20.64 -14.22 14.55
C ALA A 107 -20.23 -13.97 13.08
N SER A 108 -18.94 -14.10 12.76
CA SER A 108 -18.36 -13.78 11.44
C SER A 108 -18.92 -14.64 10.29
N GLU A 109 -19.32 -15.87 10.58
CA GLU A 109 -19.91 -16.81 9.61
C GLU A 109 -21.44 -16.72 9.52
N THR A 110 -22.04 -15.76 10.23
CA THR A 110 -23.50 -15.56 10.26
C THR A 110 -23.92 -14.37 9.40
N GLU A 111 -25.23 -14.10 9.33
CA GLU A 111 -25.78 -12.89 8.71
C GLU A 111 -25.22 -11.59 9.34
N LEU A 112 -24.81 -11.61 10.61
CA LEU A 112 -24.14 -10.47 11.25
C LEU A 112 -22.75 -10.23 10.66
N GLY A 113 -22.00 -11.29 10.36
CA GLY A 113 -20.74 -11.20 9.63
C GLY A 113 -20.92 -10.77 8.17
N GLU A 114 -22.03 -11.15 7.54
CA GLU A 114 -22.38 -10.63 6.21
C GLU A 114 -22.69 -9.12 6.24
N PHE A 115 -23.50 -8.68 7.20
CA PHE A 115 -23.77 -7.26 7.44
C PHE A 115 -22.45 -6.51 7.71
N GLN A 116 -21.58 -7.06 8.55
CA GLN A 116 -20.27 -6.51 8.87
C GLN A 116 -19.42 -6.26 7.60
N ARG A 117 -19.27 -7.30 6.77
CA ARG A 117 -18.47 -7.20 5.53
C ARG A 117 -19.05 -6.17 4.56
N ASN A 118 -20.37 -6.11 4.43
CA ASN A 118 -21.02 -5.11 3.58
C ASN A 118 -20.92 -3.70 4.17
N ASN A 119 -21.04 -3.55 5.49
CA ASN A 119 -20.89 -2.27 6.18
C ASN A 119 -19.47 -1.68 6.03
N ARG A 120 -18.42 -2.52 6.07
CA ARG A 120 -17.05 -2.06 5.77
C ARG A 120 -16.90 -1.52 4.36
N LYS A 121 -17.48 -2.20 3.37
CA LYS A 121 -17.52 -1.73 1.98
C LYS A 121 -18.36 -0.45 1.83
N ASN A 122 -19.39 -0.27 2.66
CA ASN A 122 -20.17 0.96 2.71
C ASN A 122 -19.34 2.13 3.25
N LEU A 123 -18.54 1.91 4.30
CA LEU A 123 -17.60 2.92 4.82
C LEU A 123 -16.62 3.38 3.74
N GLU A 124 -15.99 2.45 3.02
CA GLU A 124 -15.09 2.75 1.91
C GLU A 124 -15.77 3.56 0.79
N ALA A 125 -17.01 3.19 0.45
CA ALA A 125 -17.79 3.88 -0.57
C ALA A 125 -18.22 5.30 -0.14
N LEU A 126 -18.59 5.48 1.13
CA LEU A 126 -19.02 6.77 1.69
C LEU A 126 -17.84 7.74 1.89
N ASP A 127 -16.68 7.24 2.30
CA ASP A 127 -15.43 8.01 2.30
C ASP A 127 -15.06 8.45 0.88
N SER A 128 -15.11 7.52 -0.09
CA SER A 128 -14.88 7.84 -1.50
C SER A 128 -15.87 8.88 -2.01
N LEU A 129 -17.16 8.76 -1.69
CA LEU A 129 -18.19 9.73 -2.07
C LEU A 129 -17.87 11.14 -1.57
N LEU A 130 -17.52 11.30 -0.28
CA LEU A 130 -17.18 12.60 0.30
C LEU A 130 -15.97 13.23 -0.42
N ASN A 131 -14.90 12.45 -0.58
CA ASN A 131 -13.65 12.92 -1.19
C ASN A 131 -13.84 13.25 -2.68
N ASP A 132 -14.51 12.37 -3.41
CA ASP A 132 -14.75 12.52 -4.85
C ASP A 132 -15.69 13.70 -5.12
N THR A 133 -16.74 13.88 -4.33
CA THR A 133 -17.65 15.04 -4.45
C THR A 133 -16.91 16.36 -4.21
N ARG A 134 -16.03 16.41 -3.20
CA ARG A 134 -15.23 17.61 -2.91
C ARG A 134 -14.24 17.92 -4.05
N ARG A 135 -13.59 16.89 -4.59
CA ARG A 135 -12.68 17.04 -5.73
C ARG A 135 -13.45 17.51 -6.96
N PHE A 136 -14.66 16.99 -7.20
CA PHE A 136 -15.50 17.37 -8.33
C PHE A 136 -15.90 18.84 -8.25
N ASP A 137 -16.36 19.32 -7.10
CA ASP A 137 -16.69 20.74 -6.87
C ASP A 137 -15.45 21.66 -7.00
N HIS A 138 -14.26 21.15 -6.71
CA HIS A 138 -13.01 21.88 -6.96
C HIS A 138 -12.69 21.97 -8.47
N LEU A 139 -12.82 20.85 -9.20
CA LEU A 139 -12.60 20.81 -10.64
C LEU A 139 -13.58 21.71 -11.40
N GLN A 140 -14.87 21.71 -11.02
CA GLN A 140 -15.86 22.62 -11.60
C GLN A 140 -15.47 24.10 -11.43
N ARG A 141 -14.96 24.48 -10.26
CA ARG A 141 -14.48 25.85 -10.02
C ARG A 141 -13.26 26.19 -10.87
N LEU A 142 -12.32 25.26 -11.02
CA LEU A 142 -11.14 25.45 -11.85
C LEU A 142 -11.51 25.57 -13.34
N GLU A 143 -12.46 24.76 -13.82
CA GLU A 143 -12.93 24.78 -15.21
C GLU A 143 -13.49 26.16 -15.60
N ILE A 144 -14.21 26.81 -14.68
CA ILE A 144 -14.76 28.17 -14.87
C ILE A 144 -13.65 29.25 -14.86
N GLN A 145 -12.62 29.08 -14.02
CA GLN A 145 -11.61 30.10 -13.77
C GLN A 145 -10.47 30.13 -14.80
N VAL A 146 -10.10 28.97 -15.33
CA VAL A 146 -8.97 28.85 -16.26
C VAL A 146 -9.37 29.40 -17.63
N GLN A 147 -8.52 30.23 -18.24
CA GLN A 147 -8.75 30.76 -19.59
C GLN A 147 -8.00 29.97 -20.67
N ASP A 148 -6.92 29.31 -20.31
CA ASP A 148 -6.15 28.46 -21.20
C ASP A 148 -6.95 27.23 -21.66
N GLY A 149 -6.94 26.95 -22.95
CA GLY A 149 -7.76 25.90 -23.56
C GLY A 149 -7.30 24.49 -23.17
N ASP A 150 -5.99 24.30 -23.04
CA ASP A 150 -5.39 23.00 -22.75
C ASP A 150 -5.53 22.64 -21.27
N GLN A 151 -5.30 23.60 -20.37
CA GLN A 151 -5.57 23.43 -18.95
C GLN A 151 -7.06 23.23 -18.66
N ARG A 152 -7.96 23.98 -19.31
CA ARG A 152 -9.42 23.76 -19.16
C ARG A 152 -9.82 22.34 -19.57
N ARG A 153 -9.27 21.83 -20.67
CA ARG A 153 -9.56 20.46 -21.12
C ARG A 153 -8.97 19.42 -20.19
N ALA A 154 -7.75 19.60 -19.67
CA ALA A 154 -7.20 18.71 -18.65
C ALA A 154 -8.08 18.62 -17.39
N ILE A 155 -8.63 19.75 -16.94
CA ILE A 155 -9.58 19.81 -15.83
C ILE A 155 -10.89 19.08 -16.20
N ALA A 156 -11.42 19.29 -17.40
CA ALA A 156 -12.61 18.60 -17.88
C ALA A 156 -12.42 17.07 -17.94
N TYR A 157 -11.25 16.60 -18.38
CA TYR A 157 -10.91 15.17 -18.42
C TYR A 157 -10.76 14.57 -17.03
N GLU A 158 -10.15 15.30 -16.11
CA GLU A 158 -10.09 14.87 -14.71
C GLU A 158 -11.50 14.79 -14.10
N GLY A 159 -12.37 15.75 -14.44
CA GLY A 159 -13.78 15.74 -14.04
C GLY A 159 -14.55 14.53 -14.59
N GLU A 160 -14.26 14.12 -15.82
CA GLU A 160 -14.85 12.92 -16.42
C GLU A 160 -14.38 11.64 -15.71
N ALA A 161 -13.08 11.52 -15.42
CA ALA A 161 -12.52 10.36 -14.71
C ALA A 161 -13.15 10.20 -13.34
N LEU A 162 -13.28 11.33 -12.65
CA LEU A 162 -13.87 11.39 -11.33
C LEU A 162 -15.34 11.02 -11.36
N ARG A 163 -16.11 11.47 -12.36
CA ARG A 163 -17.52 11.09 -12.52
C ARG A 163 -17.67 9.59 -12.79
N GLN A 164 -16.88 9.01 -13.69
CA GLN A 164 -16.91 7.56 -13.93
C GLN A 164 -16.57 6.78 -12.66
N LYS A 165 -15.59 7.24 -11.88
CA LYS A 165 -15.28 6.68 -10.57
C LYS A 165 -16.48 6.79 -9.62
N MET A 166 -17.13 7.96 -9.52
CA MET A 166 -18.31 8.18 -8.68
C MET A 166 -19.47 7.24 -9.07
N GLN A 167 -19.73 7.07 -10.38
CA GLN A 167 -20.75 6.14 -10.89
C GLN A 167 -20.45 4.68 -10.54
N LYS A 168 -19.18 4.26 -10.65
CA LYS A 168 -18.75 2.92 -10.26
C LYS A 168 -18.92 2.69 -8.75
N THR A 169 -18.53 3.67 -7.92
CA THR A 169 -18.68 3.62 -6.46
C THR A 169 -20.16 3.55 -6.08
N TYR A 170 -21.01 4.37 -6.70
CA TYR A 170 -22.47 4.33 -6.51
C TYR A 170 -23.05 2.96 -6.87
N SER A 171 -22.73 2.44 -8.05
CA SER A 171 -23.24 1.12 -8.51
C SER A 171 -22.89 0.01 -7.51
N ALA A 172 -21.65 0.04 -6.98
CA ALA A 172 -21.21 -0.90 -5.96
C ALA A 172 -21.97 -0.70 -4.63
N TYR A 173 -22.18 0.54 -4.20
CA TYR A 173 -22.96 0.87 -2.99
C TYR A 173 -24.42 0.42 -3.09
N ALA A 174 -25.12 0.83 -4.16
CA ALA A 174 -26.51 0.49 -4.41
C ALA A 174 -26.74 -1.04 -4.51
N SER A 175 -25.79 -1.79 -5.08
CA SER A 175 -25.89 -3.26 -5.17
C SER A 175 -26.02 -3.96 -3.81
N ARG A 176 -25.61 -3.31 -2.71
CA ARG A 176 -25.67 -3.87 -1.34
C ARG A 176 -26.98 -3.57 -0.64
N GLU A 177 -27.84 -2.72 -1.21
CA GLU A 177 -29.07 -2.27 -0.58
C GLU A 177 -29.94 -3.43 -0.12
N SER A 178 -30.26 -4.34 -1.04
CA SER A 178 -31.12 -5.48 -0.72
C SER A 178 -30.59 -6.37 0.41
N VAL A 179 -29.27 -6.53 0.51
CA VAL A 179 -28.65 -7.34 1.58
C VAL A 179 -28.70 -6.59 2.90
N MET A 180 -28.31 -5.32 2.92
CA MET A 180 -28.28 -4.50 4.12
C MET A 180 -29.67 -4.28 4.71
N THR A 181 -30.66 -3.95 3.88
CA THR A 181 -32.04 -3.77 4.33
C THR A 181 -32.67 -5.09 4.72
N GLY A 182 -32.41 -6.18 3.97
CA GLY A 182 -32.94 -7.50 4.26
C GLY A 182 -32.46 -8.05 5.61
N ILE A 183 -31.17 -7.88 5.93
CA ILE A 183 -30.64 -8.23 7.25
C ILE A 183 -31.27 -7.31 8.32
N GLY A 184 -31.28 -5.99 8.13
CA GLY A 184 -31.83 -5.06 9.11
C GLY A 184 -33.30 -5.32 9.44
N GLU A 185 -34.13 -5.62 8.43
CA GLU A 185 -35.55 -5.95 8.60
C GLU A 185 -35.77 -7.24 9.40
N ARG A 186 -34.92 -8.26 9.23
CA ARG A 186 -34.98 -9.49 10.05
C ARG A 186 -34.71 -9.22 11.53
N TYR A 187 -33.90 -8.20 11.83
CA TYR A 187 -33.65 -7.71 13.18
C TYR A 187 -34.65 -6.60 13.61
N SER A 188 -35.70 -6.34 12.82
CA SER A 188 -36.72 -5.31 13.09
C SER A 188 -36.16 -3.89 13.21
N LEU A 189 -35.08 -3.59 12.50
CA LEU A 189 -34.44 -2.27 12.45
C LEU A 189 -35.15 -1.32 11.49
N ASN A 190 -35.01 -0.01 11.71
CA ASN A 190 -35.47 0.98 10.75
C ASN A 190 -34.44 1.11 9.61
N THR A 191 -34.74 0.53 8.47
CA THR A 191 -33.87 0.57 7.28
C THR A 191 -34.12 1.77 6.37
N THR A 192 -35.05 2.65 6.73
CA THR A 192 -35.41 3.84 5.92
C THR A 192 -34.22 4.77 5.67
N PRO A 193 -33.42 5.16 6.68
CA PRO A 193 -32.28 6.06 6.46
C PRO A 193 -31.24 5.46 5.49
N TYR A 194 -31.08 4.14 5.49
CA TYR A 194 -30.21 3.46 4.54
C TYR A 194 -30.76 3.48 3.11
N ARG A 195 -32.07 3.31 2.90
CA ARG A 195 -32.65 3.45 1.55
C ARG A 195 -32.56 4.89 1.04
N GLU A 196 -32.79 5.86 1.93
CA GLU A 196 -32.61 7.29 1.62
C GLU A 196 -31.16 7.59 1.24
N SER A 197 -30.18 6.96 1.89
CA SER A 197 -28.77 7.17 1.58
C SER A 197 -28.40 6.72 0.16
N VAL A 198 -28.97 5.61 -0.33
CA VAL A 198 -28.82 5.17 -1.73
C VAL A 198 -29.40 6.23 -2.68
N GLY A 199 -30.57 6.79 -2.36
CA GLY A 199 -31.19 7.87 -3.13
C GLY A 199 -30.34 9.15 -3.15
N HIS A 200 -29.86 9.59 -1.99
CA HIS A 200 -28.95 10.75 -1.89
C HIS A 200 -27.66 10.54 -2.68
N PHE A 201 -27.08 9.34 -2.62
CA PHE A 201 -25.90 9.00 -3.42
C PHE A 201 -26.21 9.13 -4.92
N SER A 202 -27.31 8.53 -5.39
CA SER A 202 -27.75 8.66 -6.79
C SER A 202 -27.83 10.13 -7.21
N GLU A 203 -28.53 10.95 -6.42
CA GLU A 203 -28.70 12.38 -6.74
C GLU A 203 -27.36 13.15 -6.80
N ILE A 204 -26.37 12.79 -5.96
CA ILE A 204 -25.03 13.38 -6.03
C ILE A 204 -24.34 13.02 -7.36
N VAL A 205 -24.44 11.77 -7.79
CA VAL A 205 -23.83 11.33 -9.05
C VAL A 205 -24.59 11.91 -10.26
N ASP A 206 -25.92 11.91 -10.23
CA ASP A 206 -26.75 12.50 -11.27
C ASP A 206 -26.46 14.00 -11.45
N ALA A 207 -26.23 14.74 -10.35
CA ALA A 207 -25.81 16.14 -10.40
C ALA A 207 -24.42 16.32 -11.04
N ALA A 208 -23.50 15.35 -10.87
CA ALA A 208 -22.21 15.35 -11.52
C ALA A 208 -22.31 15.05 -13.03
N ASP A 209 -23.29 14.22 -13.43
CA ASP A 209 -23.61 13.91 -14.82
C ASP A 209 -24.28 15.09 -15.56
N ASP A 210 -25.21 15.80 -14.91
CA ASP A 210 -25.96 16.90 -15.51
C ASP A 210 -25.05 18.10 -15.86
N TRP A 211 -23.99 18.37 -15.08
CA TRP A 211 -23.00 19.41 -15.38
C TRP A 211 -22.33 19.23 -16.75
N HIS A 212 -22.12 17.98 -17.17
CA HIS A 212 -21.54 17.67 -18.48
C HIS A 212 -22.52 17.93 -19.62
N ARG A 213 -23.80 17.57 -19.44
CA ARG A 213 -24.82 17.80 -20.49
C ARG A 213 -25.03 19.28 -20.80
N ALA A 214 -24.82 20.17 -19.83
CA ALA A 214 -24.87 21.62 -20.04
C ALA A 214 -23.61 22.20 -20.73
N THR A 215 -22.49 21.48 -20.67
CA THR A 215 -21.15 21.94 -21.12
C THR A 215 -20.60 21.11 -22.29
N ALA A 216 -21.32 20.09 -22.74
CA ALA A 216 -20.94 19.21 -23.83
C ALA A 216 -20.71 20.04 -25.11
N PRO A 217 -19.51 20.00 -25.71
CA PRO A 217 -19.28 20.66 -26.98
C PRO A 217 -20.21 20.08 -28.05
N GLN A 218 -20.59 20.91 -29.02
CA GLN A 218 -21.04 20.45 -30.34
C GLN A 218 -20.17 19.26 -30.76
N GLN A 219 -20.81 18.18 -31.21
CA GLN A 219 -20.19 16.90 -31.60
C GLN A 219 -18.83 17.15 -32.26
N SER A 220 -17.75 16.78 -31.57
CA SER A 220 -16.40 17.09 -32.06
C SER A 220 -16.21 16.49 -33.45
N PRO A 221 -15.61 17.23 -34.40
CA PRO A 221 -15.26 16.68 -35.71
C PRO A 221 -14.19 15.57 -35.61
N LEU A 222 -13.54 15.41 -34.46
CA LEU A 222 -12.61 14.33 -34.13
C LEU A 222 -13.36 13.26 -33.31
N GLY A 223 -13.64 12.12 -33.90
CA GLY A 223 -14.23 10.96 -33.22
C GLY A 223 -13.15 10.02 -32.69
N ILE A 224 -13.47 9.24 -31.66
CA ILE A 224 -12.61 8.23 -31.06
C ILE A 224 -13.41 6.98 -30.72
N THR A 225 -12.74 5.82 -30.67
CA THR A 225 -13.26 4.53 -30.24
C THR A 225 -12.09 3.69 -29.72
N VAL A 226 -12.33 2.91 -28.67
CA VAL A 226 -11.35 1.97 -28.11
C VAL A 226 -11.85 0.55 -28.26
N THR A 227 -11.01 -0.37 -28.75
CA THR A 227 -11.40 -1.77 -28.96
C THR A 227 -10.20 -2.72 -28.83
N PRO A 228 -10.27 -3.79 -28.03
CA PRO A 228 -11.35 -4.10 -27.07
C PRO A 228 -11.44 -3.08 -25.93
N ALA A 229 -12.57 -3.06 -25.21
CA ALA A 229 -12.78 -2.20 -24.04
C ALA A 229 -12.12 -2.75 -22.76
N GLU A 230 -11.52 -3.93 -22.83
CA GLU A 230 -10.81 -4.58 -21.72
C GLU A 230 -9.53 -5.23 -22.26
N GLY A 231 -8.49 -5.33 -21.43
CA GLY A 231 -7.29 -6.08 -21.78
C GLY A 231 -6.35 -6.32 -20.59
N ARG A 232 -5.42 -7.26 -20.78
CA ARG A 232 -4.43 -7.75 -19.79
C ARG A 232 -3.00 -7.28 -20.12
N TYR A 233 -2.05 -7.60 -19.25
CA TYR A 233 -0.65 -7.21 -19.45
C TYR A 233 -0.10 -7.74 -20.78
N GLY A 234 0.55 -6.86 -21.55
CA GLY A 234 1.12 -7.20 -22.85
C GLY A 234 0.12 -7.27 -24.01
N GLU A 235 -1.19 -7.25 -23.74
CA GLU A 235 -2.20 -7.17 -24.79
C GLU A 235 -2.23 -5.77 -25.42
N THR A 236 -2.78 -5.68 -26.63
CA THR A 236 -2.88 -4.43 -27.38
C THR A 236 -4.34 -4.05 -27.59
N ILE A 237 -4.70 -2.83 -27.22
CA ILE A 237 -5.96 -2.20 -27.59
C ILE A 237 -5.76 -1.28 -28.79
N ARG A 238 -6.78 -1.18 -29.63
CA ARG A 238 -6.81 -0.27 -30.77
C ARG A 238 -7.58 0.99 -30.37
N ILE A 239 -6.90 2.13 -30.43
CA ILE A 239 -7.50 3.45 -30.26
C ILE A 239 -7.62 4.06 -31.65
N ALA A 240 -8.83 4.27 -32.15
CA ALA A 240 -9.05 4.68 -33.53
C ALA A 240 -10.19 5.69 -33.65
N GLY A 241 -10.27 6.37 -34.78
CA GLY A 241 -11.29 7.37 -34.99
C GLY A 241 -11.31 7.95 -36.39
N ARG A 242 -12.18 8.95 -36.59
CA ARG A 242 -12.25 9.77 -37.82
C ARG A 242 -12.10 11.24 -37.47
N TYR A 243 -11.43 12.00 -38.34
CA TYR A 243 -11.34 13.44 -38.20
C TYR A 243 -11.89 14.14 -39.45
N ALA A 244 -13.09 14.69 -39.36
CA ALA A 244 -13.78 15.33 -40.49
C ALA A 244 -13.17 16.70 -40.88
N GLY A 245 -12.43 17.35 -39.97
CA GLY A 245 -11.79 18.64 -40.19
C GLY A 245 -10.30 18.57 -40.54
N GLY A 246 -9.71 17.37 -40.49
CA GLY A 246 -8.27 17.18 -40.72
C GLY A 246 -7.91 16.92 -42.17
N THR A 247 -6.64 17.13 -42.49
CA THR A 247 -6.06 16.74 -43.79
C THR A 247 -5.17 15.51 -43.62
N PRO A 248 -5.00 14.67 -44.67
CA PRO A 248 -4.12 13.52 -44.58
C PRO A 248 -2.70 13.95 -44.15
N GLY A 249 -2.12 13.25 -43.19
CA GLY A 249 -0.84 13.63 -42.58
C GLY A 249 -0.97 14.45 -41.28
N THR A 250 -2.15 14.94 -40.92
CA THR A 250 -2.36 15.62 -39.63
C THR A 250 -2.00 14.68 -38.47
N PRO A 251 -1.14 15.10 -37.53
CA PRO A 251 -0.85 14.32 -36.33
C PRO A 251 -2.07 14.31 -35.40
N VAL A 252 -2.40 13.13 -34.90
CA VAL A 252 -3.45 12.91 -33.90
C VAL A 252 -2.79 12.32 -32.66
N GLU A 253 -2.59 13.15 -31.66
CA GLU A 253 -2.02 12.77 -30.37
C GLU A 253 -3.06 12.01 -29.54
N ILE A 254 -2.64 10.90 -28.94
CA ILE A 254 -3.48 10.04 -28.10
C ILE A 254 -3.02 10.21 -26.67
N TYR A 255 -3.99 10.40 -25.79
CA TYR A 255 -3.79 10.59 -24.37
C TYR A 255 -4.48 9.48 -23.59
N ILE A 256 -3.80 8.95 -22.58
CA ILE A 256 -4.34 8.01 -21.61
C ILE A 256 -4.14 8.58 -20.22
N ASP A 257 -5.21 8.71 -19.43
CA ASP A 257 -5.21 9.36 -18.11
C ASP A 257 -4.51 10.74 -18.13
N SER A 258 -4.78 11.52 -19.19
CA SER A 258 -4.19 12.84 -19.44
C SER A 258 -2.66 12.84 -19.64
N ARG A 259 -2.05 11.69 -19.91
CA ARG A 259 -0.64 11.56 -20.32
C ARG A 259 -0.55 11.21 -21.79
N ALA A 260 0.36 11.84 -22.51
CA ALA A 260 0.60 11.51 -23.92
C ALA A 260 1.06 10.04 -24.04
N ALA A 261 0.28 9.24 -24.77
CA ALA A 261 0.53 7.82 -24.99
C ALA A 261 1.15 7.54 -26.36
N GLY A 262 0.90 8.41 -27.34
CA GLY A 262 1.47 8.29 -28.69
C GLY A 262 0.83 9.23 -29.69
N THR A 263 1.23 9.12 -30.95
CA THR A 263 0.71 9.95 -32.03
C THR A 263 0.40 9.07 -33.24
N ALA A 264 -0.85 9.10 -33.70
CA ALA A 264 -1.26 8.52 -34.96
C ALA A 264 -1.21 9.57 -36.08
N THR A 265 -1.11 9.13 -37.33
CA THR A 265 -1.22 10.01 -38.49
C THR A 265 -2.59 9.83 -39.13
N LEU A 266 -3.26 10.94 -39.47
CA LEU A 266 -4.52 10.89 -40.18
C LEU A 266 -4.32 10.37 -41.62
N ASN A 267 -5.07 9.34 -41.98
CA ASN A 267 -5.03 8.70 -43.29
C ASN A 267 -5.79 9.51 -44.34
N ALA A 268 -5.61 9.14 -45.61
CA ALA A 268 -6.29 9.76 -46.76
C ALA A 268 -7.82 9.65 -46.71
N ASP A 269 -8.35 8.62 -46.04
CA ASP A 269 -9.79 8.39 -45.85
C ASP A 269 -10.36 9.11 -44.60
N GLY A 270 -9.55 9.95 -43.95
CA GLY A 270 -9.91 10.70 -42.76
C GLY A 270 -9.95 9.86 -41.49
N THR A 271 -9.41 8.64 -41.49
CA THR A 271 -9.30 7.78 -40.30
C THR A 271 -7.93 7.88 -39.65
N TYR A 272 -7.84 7.57 -38.36
CA TYR A 272 -6.58 7.32 -37.67
C TYR A 272 -6.69 6.10 -36.76
N ALA A 273 -5.56 5.48 -36.44
CA ALA A 273 -5.50 4.39 -35.49
C ALA A 273 -4.13 4.32 -34.82
N TRP A 274 -4.14 4.02 -33.53
CA TRP A 274 -2.97 3.82 -32.69
C TRP A 274 -3.09 2.48 -31.94
N PRO A 275 -2.13 1.56 -32.08
CA PRO A 275 -2.05 0.40 -31.21
C PRO A 275 -1.43 0.81 -29.86
N TYR A 276 -2.16 0.60 -28.78
CA TYR A 276 -1.66 0.81 -27.43
C TYR A 276 -1.47 -0.52 -26.72
N ARG A 277 -0.24 -0.79 -26.26
CA ARG A 277 0.09 -1.99 -25.50
C ARG A 277 -0.07 -1.72 -24.00
N ILE A 278 -0.81 -2.58 -23.32
CA ILE A 278 -1.09 -2.46 -21.88
C ILE A 278 0.11 -3.01 -21.09
N ASP A 279 1.12 -2.15 -20.88
CA ASP A 279 2.31 -2.54 -20.10
C ASP A 279 2.51 -1.68 -18.84
N ARG A 280 2.34 -0.35 -18.95
CA ARG A 280 2.66 0.63 -17.89
C ARG A 280 1.46 1.48 -17.46
N VAL A 281 0.39 0.80 -17.07
CA VAL A 281 -0.81 1.38 -16.45
C VAL A 281 -1.24 0.51 -15.28
N ALA A 282 -1.79 1.09 -14.22
CA ALA A 282 -2.29 0.30 -13.09
C ALA A 282 -3.50 -0.57 -13.49
N ALA A 283 -3.83 -1.62 -12.74
CA ALA A 283 -5.10 -2.31 -12.96
C ALA A 283 -6.28 -1.37 -12.64
N GLY A 284 -7.28 -1.30 -13.51
CA GLY A 284 -8.35 -0.32 -13.35
C GLY A 284 -8.92 0.23 -14.66
N PRO A 285 -9.94 1.10 -14.56
CA PRO A 285 -10.42 1.87 -15.69
C PRO A 285 -9.40 2.95 -16.06
N HIS A 286 -9.21 3.14 -17.37
CA HIS A 286 -8.36 4.19 -17.96
C HIS A 286 -9.16 5.01 -18.95
N LEU A 287 -8.93 6.32 -18.95
CA LEU A 287 -9.55 7.22 -19.91
C LEU A 287 -8.67 7.42 -21.12
N VAL A 288 -9.30 7.54 -22.29
CA VAL A 288 -8.64 7.76 -23.56
C VAL A 288 -9.30 8.90 -24.32
N TYR A 289 -8.49 9.81 -24.84
CA TYR A 289 -8.94 10.81 -25.80
C TYR A 289 -7.85 11.09 -26.84
N ALA A 290 -8.25 11.73 -27.93
CA ALA A 290 -7.37 12.14 -29.01
C ALA A 290 -7.42 13.66 -29.19
N ALA A 291 -6.31 14.23 -29.66
CA ALA A 291 -6.19 15.64 -29.99
C ALA A 291 -5.49 15.81 -31.34
N ALA A 292 -5.96 16.76 -32.13
CA ALA A 292 -5.33 17.24 -33.35
C ALA A 292 -5.30 18.77 -33.29
N ASP A 293 -4.13 19.35 -33.06
CA ASP A 293 -3.96 20.76 -32.69
C ASP A 293 -4.90 21.15 -31.53
N ALA A 294 -5.77 22.14 -31.73
CA ALA A 294 -6.75 22.61 -30.73
C ALA A 294 -8.08 21.82 -30.74
N VAL A 295 -8.21 20.76 -31.55
CA VAL A 295 -9.42 19.95 -31.70
C VAL A 295 -9.27 18.64 -30.94
N TYR A 296 -10.26 18.30 -30.12
CA TYR A 296 -10.21 17.17 -29.20
C TYR A 296 -11.39 16.25 -29.43
N SER A 297 -11.18 14.95 -29.27
CA SER A 297 -12.27 13.98 -29.33
C SER A 297 -13.15 14.01 -28.08
N GLY A 298 -14.23 13.23 -28.11
CA GLY A 298 -14.86 12.75 -26.89
C GLY A 298 -13.90 11.88 -26.06
N VAL A 299 -14.40 11.39 -24.93
CA VAL A 299 -13.65 10.49 -24.03
C VAL A 299 -14.19 9.08 -24.18
N GLU A 300 -13.29 8.13 -24.34
CA GLU A 300 -13.57 6.70 -24.26
C GLU A 300 -12.84 6.13 -23.05
N SER A 301 -13.13 4.89 -22.68
CA SER A 301 -12.40 4.20 -21.63
C SER A 301 -12.12 2.74 -21.99
N PHE A 302 -11.10 2.18 -21.33
CA PHE A 302 -10.89 0.74 -21.31
C PHE A 302 -10.54 0.30 -19.89
N GLN A 303 -10.75 -0.98 -19.60
CA GLN A 303 -10.43 -1.61 -18.32
C GLN A 303 -9.15 -2.44 -18.47
N ALA A 304 -8.10 -2.06 -17.76
CA ALA A 304 -6.94 -2.92 -17.55
C ALA A 304 -7.27 -3.95 -16.46
N LEU A 305 -7.21 -5.23 -16.80
CA LEU A 305 -7.48 -6.33 -15.89
C LEU A 305 -6.19 -6.74 -15.18
N PRO A 306 -6.22 -6.99 -13.86
CA PRO A 306 -5.04 -7.46 -13.13
C PRO A 306 -4.69 -8.89 -13.54
N ASP A 307 -3.39 -9.16 -13.67
CA ASP A 307 -2.81 -10.51 -13.76
C ASP A 307 -1.92 -10.84 -12.57
N GLU A 308 -1.90 -12.13 -12.21
CA GLU A 308 -0.98 -12.65 -11.22
C GLU A 308 0.45 -12.74 -11.76
N THR A 309 1.43 -12.51 -10.89
CA THR A 309 2.86 -12.59 -11.22
C THR A 309 3.59 -13.63 -10.39
N ALA A 310 4.72 -14.09 -10.93
CA ALA A 310 5.68 -14.92 -10.22
C ALA A 310 7.06 -14.26 -10.33
N ILE A 311 7.73 -14.11 -9.18
CA ILE A 311 9.10 -13.64 -9.10
C ILE A 311 9.99 -14.73 -8.49
N SER A 312 11.11 -15.01 -9.14
CA SER A 312 12.12 -15.94 -8.63
C SER A 312 13.34 -15.19 -8.10
N LEU A 313 14.06 -15.78 -7.14
CA LEU A 313 15.36 -15.30 -6.68
C LEU A 313 16.35 -16.47 -6.61
N ALA A 314 17.50 -16.30 -7.23
CA ALA A 314 18.66 -17.17 -7.12
C ALA A 314 19.85 -16.36 -6.60
N VAL A 315 20.56 -16.93 -5.63
CA VAL A 315 21.67 -16.27 -4.95
C VAL A 315 22.94 -17.05 -5.24
N ALA A 316 23.86 -16.42 -5.97
CA ALA A 316 25.18 -16.95 -6.23
C ALA A 316 26.21 -16.27 -5.33
N GLY A 317 26.93 -17.05 -4.53
CA GLY A 317 28.05 -16.53 -3.74
C GLY A 317 29.28 -16.33 -4.63
N ALA A 318 29.84 -15.12 -4.67
CA ALA A 318 31.08 -14.88 -5.40
C ALA A 318 31.96 -13.81 -4.72
N SER A 319 33.11 -14.30 -4.23
CA SER A 319 34.30 -13.54 -3.81
C SER A 319 34.15 -12.64 -2.58
N GLY A 320 34.50 -13.17 -1.40
CA GLY A 320 34.57 -12.38 -0.16
C GLY A 320 33.19 -12.05 0.37
N THR A 321 32.87 -10.75 0.46
CA THR A 321 31.63 -10.21 1.06
C THR A 321 30.55 -9.84 0.03
N THR A 322 30.73 -10.17 -1.25
CA THR A 322 29.75 -9.84 -2.30
C THR A 322 28.92 -11.05 -2.71
N VAL A 323 27.64 -10.79 -2.95
CA VAL A 323 26.65 -11.78 -3.35
C VAL A 323 25.92 -11.27 -4.58
N THR A 324 25.85 -12.10 -5.62
CA THR A 324 25.09 -11.79 -6.83
C THR A 324 23.71 -12.42 -6.72
N CYS A 325 22.69 -11.58 -6.80
CA CYS A 325 21.29 -11.96 -6.79
C CYS A 325 20.75 -11.86 -8.22
N THR A 326 20.21 -12.94 -8.74
CA THR A 326 19.59 -12.99 -10.08
C THR A 326 18.19 -13.52 -9.98
N GLY A 327 17.29 -13.08 -10.84
CA GLY A 327 15.95 -13.62 -10.88
C GLY A 327 15.19 -13.25 -12.14
N ASN A 328 13.93 -13.66 -12.19
CA ASN A 328 13.02 -13.38 -13.28
C ASN A 328 11.66 -13.01 -12.70
N LEU A 329 10.98 -12.04 -13.33
CA LEU A 329 9.61 -11.65 -13.05
C LEU A 329 8.76 -11.91 -14.29
N THR A 330 7.77 -12.78 -14.16
CA THR A 330 6.83 -13.11 -15.23
C THR A 330 5.40 -13.02 -14.75
N THR A 331 4.45 -12.90 -15.69
CA THR A 331 3.07 -13.31 -15.41
C THR A 331 3.02 -14.82 -15.16
N ILE A 332 1.94 -15.32 -14.56
CA ILE A 332 1.74 -16.78 -14.39
C ILE A 332 1.70 -17.52 -15.73
N GLU A 333 1.28 -16.85 -16.81
CA GLU A 333 1.30 -17.41 -18.17
C GLU A 333 2.69 -17.37 -18.82
N GLY A 334 3.70 -16.85 -18.12
CA GLY A 334 5.10 -16.85 -18.55
C GLY A 334 5.49 -15.66 -19.42
N LEU A 335 4.68 -14.60 -19.49
CA LEU A 335 5.08 -13.37 -20.17
C LEU A 335 6.10 -12.62 -19.31
N PRO A 336 7.26 -12.20 -19.86
CA PRO A 336 8.25 -11.44 -19.11
C PRO A 336 7.74 -10.04 -18.79
N VAL A 337 7.97 -9.58 -17.56
CA VAL A 337 7.58 -8.24 -17.13
C VAL A 337 8.78 -7.30 -17.25
N ALA A 338 8.78 -6.45 -18.27
CA ALA A 338 9.90 -5.57 -18.58
C ALA A 338 9.87 -4.24 -17.81
N GLY A 339 11.04 -3.81 -17.34
CA GLY A 339 11.23 -2.51 -16.70
C GLY A 339 10.41 -2.31 -15.43
N ALA A 340 10.22 -3.38 -14.67
CA ALA A 340 9.50 -3.41 -13.41
C ALA A 340 10.47 -3.28 -12.22
N PRO A 341 10.14 -2.45 -11.22
CA PRO A 341 10.95 -2.31 -10.03
C PRO A 341 10.85 -3.58 -9.16
N VAL A 342 11.98 -4.10 -8.75
CA VAL A 342 12.11 -5.26 -7.85
C VAL A 342 12.91 -4.83 -6.63
N SER A 343 12.39 -5.11 -5.44
CA SER A 343 13.08 -4.85 -4.18
C SER A 343 13.57 -6.16 -3.57
N ILE A 344 14.87 -6.25 -3.27
CA ILE A 344 15.46 -7.40 -2.58
C ILE A 344 15.56 -7.06 -1.10
N ARG A 345 14.77 -7.76 -0.28
CA ARG A 345 14.78 -7.66 1.18
C ARG A 345 15.85 -8.57 1.77
N VAL A 346 16.78 -7.97 2.51
CA VAL A 346 17.86 -8.65 3.24
C VAL A 346 17.57 -8.61 4.74
N ASP A 347 17.60 -9.78 5.37
CA ASP A 347 17.39 -10.00 6.82
C ASP A 347 16.11 -9.37 7.37
N GLY A 348 15.07 -9.27 6.53
CA GLY A 348 13.76 -8.71 6.89
C GLY A 348 13.69 -7.17 6.93
N GLU A 349 14.82 -6.46 6.92
CA GLU A 349 14.85 -5.01 7.15
C GLU A 349 15.37 -4.20 5.96
N THR A 350 16.47 -4.64 5.32
CA THR A 350 17.16 -3.81 4.31
C THR A 350 16.57 -4.08 2.93
N LEU A 351 16.14 -3.03 2.22
CA LEU A 351 15.68 -3.13 0.84
C LEU A 351 16.76 -2.62 -0.11
N VAL A 352 17.04 -3.41 -1.15
CA VAL A 352 17.93 -3.06 -2.25
C VAL A 352 17.12 -3.14 -3.53
N ASP A 353 16.98 -2.01 -4.23
CA ASP A 353 16.15 -1.94 -5.43
C ASP A 353 16.97 -2.24 -6.69
N THR A 354 16.32 -2.92 -7.65
CA THR A 354 16.77 -3.19 -9.01
C THR A 354 15.58 -3.11 -9.96
N GLU A 355 15.81 -3.18 -11.26
CA GLU A 355 14.77 -3.20 -12.29
C GLU A 355 14.94 -4.43 -13.19
N THR A 356 13.83 -4.93 -13.74
CA THR A 356 13.88 -6.00 -14.73
C THR A 356 14.25 -5.48 -16.12
N GLY A 357 15.02 -6.28 -16.87
CA GLY A 357 15.31 -6.06 -18.28
C GLY A 357 14.10 -6.37 -19.19
N GLU A 358 14.30 -6.22 -20.50
CA GLU A 358 13.24 -6.51 -21.50
C GLU A 358 12.75 -7.97 -21.49
N ASP A 359 13.59 -8.88 -21.01
CA ASP A 359 13.28 -10.31 -20.89
C ASP A 359 12.73 -10.71 -19.51
N GLY A 360 12.44 -9.73 -18.64
CA GLY A 360 11.91 -9.95 -17.28
C GLY A 360 12.99 -10.32 -16.26
N THR A 361 14.25 -10.49 -16.68
CA THR A 361 15.34 -10.86 -15.77
C THR A 361 15.89 -9.66 -15.02
N TYR A 362 16.39 -9.88 -13.80
CA TYR A 362 17.09 -8.86 -13.03
C TYR A 362 18.35 -9.43 -12.39
N GLU A 363 19.36 -8.59 -12.22
CA GLU A 363 20.62 -8.92 -11.54
C GLU A 363 21.03 -7.77 -10.63
N GLN A 364 21.39 -8.09 -9.38
CA GLN A 364 21.85 -7.12 -8.40
C GLN A 364 23.01 -7.71 -7.58
N VAL A 365 24.09 -6.93 -7.46
CA VAL A 365 25.21 -7.29 -6.58
C VAL A 365 25.04 -6.57 -5.24
N ILE A 366 25.08 -7.33 -4.15
CA ILE A 366 24.89 -6.85 -2.78
C ILE A 366 26.13 -7.18 -1.95
N ALA A 367 26.67 -6.18 -1.25
CA ALA A 367 27.72 -6.39 -0.26
C ALA A 367 27.09 -6.73 1.10
N LEU A 368 27.38 -7.92 1.61
CA LEU A 368 26.84 -8.44 2.86
C LEU A 368 27.98 -8.69 3.85
N PRO A 369 27.81 -8.37 5.14
CA PRO A 369 28.76 -8.75 6.18
C PRO A 369 29.06 -10.25 6.19
N ALA A 370 30.16 -10.65 6.85
CA ALA A 370 30.39 -12.07 7.10
C ALA A 370 29.33 -12.60 8.07
N GLY A 371 28.68 -13.70 7.71
CA GLY A 371 27.55 -14.23 8.46
C GLY A 371 26.55 -14.96 7.58
N GLU A 372 25.50 -15.46 8.22
CA GLU A 372 24.33 -16.00 7.54
C GLU A 372 23.35 -14.86 7.25
N HIS A 373 22.84 -14.82 6.02
CA HIS A 373 21.90 -13.81 5.55
C HIS A 373 20.72 -14.46 4.84
N THR A 374 19.55 -13.85 4.98
CA THR A 374 18.31 -14.23 4.28
C THR A 374 17.94 -13.16 3.26
N LEU A 375 17.54 -13.59 2.06
CA LEU A 375 17.17 -12.71 0.95
C LEU A 375 15.83 -13.14 0.36
N ARG A 376 14.98 -12.16 0.00
CA ARG A 376 13.71 -12.35 -0.71
C ARG A 376 13.53 -11.23 -1.72
N ALA A 377 13.08 -11.54 -2.92
CA ALA A 377 12.72 -10.53 -3.92
C ALA A 377 11.22 -10.25 -3.86
N GLU A 378 10.86 -8.98 -3.99
CA GLU A 378 9.49 -8.46 -3.86
C GLU A 378 9.17 -7.58 -5.08
N PHE A 379 8.00 -7.82 -5.68
CA PHE A 379 7.40 -6.97 -6.70
C PHE A 379 6.07 -6.45 -6.18
N HIS A 380 5.83 -5.14 -6.25
CA HIS A 380 4.65 -4.51 -5.63
C HIS A 380 3.54 -4.11 -6.61
N GLY A 381 3.67 -4.36 -7.92
CA GLY A 381 2.60 -4.09 -8.90
C GLY A 381 2.37 -2.62 -9.28
N GLY A 382 3.03 -1.67 -8.59
CA GLY A 382 2.80 -0.23 -8.79
C GLY A 382 3.08 0.23 -10.23
N GLY A 383 2.06 0.76 -10.92
CA GLY A 383 2.17 1.25 -12.30
C GLY A 383 2.03 0.18 -13.38
N PHE A 384 1.72 -1.06 -13.00
CA PHE A 384 1.47 -2.19 -13.89
C PHE A 384 0.06 -2.76 -13.62
N PRO A 385 -0.57 -3.42 -14.60
CA PRO A 385 -1.84 -4.10 -14.41
C PRO A 385 -1.59 -5.49 -13.80
N LEU A 386 -0.71 -5.56 -12.80
CA LEU A 386 -0.14 -6.78 -12.27
C LEU A 386 -0.23 -6.78 -10.74
N ASN A 387 -0.58 -7.93 -10.17
CA ASN A 387 -0.57 -8.13 -8.73
C ASN A 387 0.86 -8.30 -8.21
N ALA A 388 1.04 -7.91 -6.94
CA ALA A 388 2.30 -8.09 -6.22
C ALA A 388 2.67 -9.56 -6.07
N SER A 389 3.97 -9.86 -6.02
CA SER A 389 4.48 -11.21 -5.76
C SER A 389 5.81 -11.17 -4.99
N GLU A 390 6.12 -12.28 -4.33
CA GLU A 390 7.34 -12.46 -3.55
C GLU A 390 8.01 -13.79 -3.91
N SER A 391 9.33 -13.81 -3.91
CA SER A 391 10.09 -15.04 -4.14
C SER A 391 10.13 -15.92 -2.89
N GLU A 392 10.56 -17.16 -3.05
CA GLU A 392 11.06 -17.95 -1.93
C GLU A 392 12.24 -17.25 -1.24
N THR A 393 12.42 -17.53 0.05
CA THR A 393 13.55 -16.98 0.83
C THR A 393 14.80 -17.79 0.56
N ALA A 394 15.85 -17.13 0.07
CA ALA A 394 17.16 -17.71 -0.12
C ALA A 394 18.06 -17.43 1.08
N THR A 395 18.81 -18.43 1.54
CA THR A 395 19.80 -18.28 2.62
C THR A 395 21.21 -18.43 2.06
N ILE A 396 22.12 -17.53 2.44
CA ILE A 396 23.53 -17.57 2.03
C ILE A 396 24.43 -17.34 3.24
N VAL A 397 25.58 -18.03 3.27
CA VAL A 397 26.62 -17.81 4.27
C VAL A 397 27.81 -17.13 3.62
N VAL A 398 28.06 -15.89 4.01
CA VAL A 398 29.15 -15.06 3.52
C VAL A 398 30.38 -15.27 4.41
N ARG A 399 31.49 -15.69 3.81
CA ARG A 399 32.75 -15.93 4.54
C ARG A 399 33.58 -14.65 4.57
N GLY A 400 33.88 -14.14 5.76
CA GLY A 400 34.80 -13.01 5.91
C GLY A 400 36.22 -13.39 5.50
N GLU A 401 36.96 -12.44 4.92
CA GLU A 401 38.41 -12.55 4.80
C GLU A 401 39.01 -12.60 6.21
N GLY A 402 39.78 -13.65 6.51
CA GLY A 402 40.38 -13.83 7.84
C GLY A 402 41.27 -12.66 8.23
N LEU A 403 41.17 -12.21 9.48
CA LEU A 403 42.04 -11.18 10.07
C LEU A 403 43.52 -11.45 9.74
N PRO A 404 44.30 -10.46 9.24
CA PRO A 404 45.72 -10.66 9.02
C PRO A 404 46.41 -10.89 10.37
N LEU A 405 47.02 -12.06 10.56
CA LEU A 405 47.74 -12.51 11.78
C LEU A 405 48.96 -11.65 12.17
N ILE A 406 49.23 -10.55 11.47
CA ILE A 406 50.42 -9.72 11.63
C ILE A 406 50.51 -8.96 12.98
N PRO A 407 49.42 -8.49 13.64
CA PRO A 407 49.57 -7.76 14.91
C PRO A 407 49.91 -8.68 16.10
N PHE A 408 49.68 -10.00 15.99
CA PHE A 408 50.02 -10.95 17.07
C PHE A 408 51.53 -11.23 17.17
N VAL A 409 52.26 -11.17 16.05
CA VAL A 409 53.73 -11.35 16.05
C VAL A 409 54.44 -10.12 16.64
N ALA A 410 53.90 -8.91 16.40
CA ALA A 410 54.44 -7.68 16.98
C ALA A 410 54.23 -7.59 18.50
N ALA A 411 53.10 -8.09 19.02
CA ALA A 411 52.82 -8.12 20.45
C ALA A 411 53.74 -9.10 21.22
N LEU A 412 54.08 -10.24 20.62
CA LEU A 412 55.04 -11.19 21.22
C LEU A 412 56.48 -10.66 21.22
N ALA A 413 56.88 -9.91 20.20
CA ALA A 413 58.19 -9.25 20.16
C ALA A 413 58.32 -8.12 21.22
N ALA A 414 57.24 -7.36 21.45
CA ALA A 414 57.20 -6.32 22.48
C ALA A 414 57.23 -6.88 23.91
N ALA A 415 56.61 -8.06 24.14
CA ALA A 415 56.65 -8.75 25.43
C ALA A 415 58.05 -9.33 25.76
N ALA A 416 58.81 -9.76 24.75
CA ALA A 416 60.20 -10.19 24.95
C ALA A 416 61.15 -9.00 25.25
N GLY A 417 60.89 -7.83 24.67
CA GLY A 417 61.67 -6.61 24.91
C GLY A 417 61.49 -6.01 26.31
N THR A 418 60.28 -6.08 26.87
CA THR A 418 59.97 -5.54 28.22
C THR A 418 60.55 -6.40 29.36
N ALA A 419 60.65 -7.72 29.18
CA ALA A 419 61.28 -8.61 30.15
C ALA A 419 62.81 -8.37 30.30
N TRP A 420 63.49 -7.95 29.23
CA TRP A 420 64.91 -7.61 29.26
C TRP A 420 65.17 -6.23 29.91
N TYR A 421 64.24 -5.28 29.73
CA TYR A 421 64.36 -3.92 30.27
C TYR A 421 64.08 -3.84 31.78
N LEU A 422 63.16 -4.66 32.33
CA LEU A 422 62.80 -4.64 33.75
C LEU A 422 63.83 -5.31 34.68
N ARG A 423 64.82 -6.04 34.15
CA ARG A 423 65.84 -6.72 34.98
C ARG A 423 66.96 -5.80 35.46
N ARG A 424 66.95 -4.50 35.15
CA ARG A 424 68.13 -3.64 35.30
C ARG A 424 68.01 -2.36 36.13
N ARG A 425 66.89 -2.05 36.81
CA ARG A 425 66.89 -0.87 37.71
C ARG A 425 66.15 -1.04 39.02
N GLU A 426 66.88 -0.67 40.06
CA GLU A 426 66.57 -0.52 41.47
C GLU A 426 65.47 0.52 41.71
N THR A 427 64.64 0.25 42.72
CA THR A 427 63.67 1.16 43.36
C THR A 427 64.41 2.30 44.09
N PRO A 428 63.86 3.54 44.12
CA PRO A 428 62.88 3.97 45.15
C PRO A 428 61.78 4.89 44.54
N GLU A 429 60.70 5.37 45.15
CA GLU A 429 59.93 5.20 46.39
C GLU A 429 58.54 5.84 46.13
N ALA A 430 57.52 5.48 46.90
CA ALA A 430 56.10 5.71 46.61
C ALA A 430 55.54 7.09 47.00
N ALA A 431 54.52 7.55 46.26
CA ALA A 431 53.49 8.49 46.71
C ALA A 431 52.18 8.26 45.90
N PRO A 432 50.99 8.65 46.42
CA PRO A 432 49.82 7.77 46.49
C PRO A 432 48.84 7.88 45.31
N ILE A 433 48.02 6.84 45.17
CA ILE A 433 46.93 6.70 44.19
C ILE A 433 45.78 7.67 44.50
N PRO A 434 45.24 8.36 43.49
CA PRO A 434 43.82 8.67 43.42
C PRO A 434 43.16 7.89 42.25
N GLN A 435 42.12 7.13 42.56
CA GLN A 435 41.05 6.82 41.60
C GLN A 435 39.86 7.77 41.92
N PRO A 436 38.89 7.99 41.02
CA PRO A 436 38.89 7.91 39.56
C PRO A 436 38.24 9.16 38.91
N SER A 437 38.44 9.37 37.61
CA SER A 437 37.45 10.06 36.78
C SER A 437 37.45 9.48 35.39
N GLN A 438 36.30 8.93 35.00
CA GLN A 438 36.02 8.58 33.62
C GLN A 438 36.14 9.86 32.79
N ALA A 439 37.20 9.94 31.98
CA ALA A 439 37.31 10.99 30.99
C ALA A 439 36.21 10.76 29.94
N ILE A 440 35.19 11.61 29.97
CA ILE A 440 34.28 11.81 28.85
C ILE A 440 35.16 12.26 27.68
N VAL A 441 35.23 11.44 26.65
CA VAL A 441 35.87 11.80 25.38
C VAL A 441 35.03 12.91 24.77
N HIS A 442 35.45 14.16 24.96
CA HIS A 442 34.93 15.28 24.18
C HIS A 442 35.37 15.09 22.73
N GLN A 443 34.48 14.52 21.90
CA GLN A 443 34.60 14.65 20.45
C GLN A 443 34.48 16.14 20.08
N PRO A 444 35.35 16.68 19.21
CA PRO A 444 35.25 18.06 18.76
C PRO A 444 33.94 18.29 18.00
N PRO A 445 33.30 19.47 18.12
CA PRO A 445 32.02 19.73 17.49
C PRO A 445 32.13 19.66 15.96
N PRO A 446 31.13 19.06 15.28
CA PRO A 446 31.11 18.99 13.83
C PRO A 446 31.01 20.39 13.23
N LYS A 447 31.81 20.68 12.19
CA LYS A 447 31.61 21.85 11.34
C LYS A 447 30.34 21.65 10.51
N VAL A 448 29.24 22.29 10.90
CA VAL A 448 28.00 22.26 10.12
C VAL A 448 27.91 23.53 9.28
N GLU A 449 28.07 23.39 7.96
CA GLU A 449 27.88 24.46 6.98
C GLU A 449 26.40 24.52 6.56
N ILE A 450 25.70 25.61 6.89
CA ILE A 450 24.27 25.83 6.58
C ILE A 450 24.00 27.19 5.91
N ALA A 451 25.05 27.93 5.52
CA ALA A 451 24.94 29.34 5.15
C ALA A 451 24.14 29.61 3.86
N ASP A 452 24.08 28.62 2.96
CA ASP A 452 23.44 28.75 1.63
C ASP A 452 22.20 27.85 1.47
N LEU A 453 21.72 27.22 2.55
CA LEU A 453 20.58 26.30 2.53
C LEU A 453 19.25 27.02 2.75
N ALA A 454 18.17 26.51 2.14
CA ALA A 454 16.82 26.94 2.48
C ALA A 454 16.54 26.63 3.97
N PRO A 455 15.70 27.40 4.69
CA PRO A 455 15.51 27.24 6.13
C PRO A 455 15.11 25.81 6.56
N ARG A 456 14.28 25.13 5.76
CA ARG A 456 13.90 23.73 6.04
C ARG A 456 15.06 22.75 5.86
N GLU A 457 15.87 22.94 4.82
CA GLU A 457 17.05 22.11 4.56
C GLU A 457 18.10 22.30 5.65
N ALA A 458 18.31 23.55 6.08
CA ALA A 458 19.15 23.88 7.23
C ALA A 458 18.67 23.16 8.50
N ALA A 459 17.36 23.16 8.78
CA ALA A 459 16.80 22.44 9.93
C ALA A 459 17.03 20.92 9.84
N THR A 460 16.91 20.32 8.64
CA THR A 460 17.18 18.89 8.42
C THR A 460 18.65 18.53 8.65
N VAL A 461 19.58 19.36 8.17
CA VAL A 461 21.02 19.17 8.40
C VAL A 461 21.35 19.28 9.89
N LEU A 462 20.78 20.27 10.59
CA LEU A 462 20.97 20.45 12.04
C LEU A 462 20.39 19.27 12.84
N PHE A 463 19.22 18.75 12.46
CA PHE A 463 18.66 17.54 13.07
C PHE A 463 19.56 16.32 12.89
N GLY A 464 20.07 16.10 11.67
CA GLY A 464 21.04 15.04 11.41
C GLY A 464 22.28 15.16 12.30
N ALA A 465 22.83 16.38 12.41
CA ALA A 465 24.02 16.66 13.21
C ALA A 465 23.79 16.43 14.72
N LEU A 466 22.64 16.83 15.28
CA LEU A 466 22.33 16.60 16.69
C LEU A 466 22.18 15.10 16.96
N ARG A 467 21.46 14.40 16.08
CA ARG A 467 21.22 12.96 16.19
C ARG A 467 22.52 12.17 16.17
N ASP A 468 23.43 12.52 15.26
CA ASP A 468 24.74 11.89 15.15
C ASP A 468 25.62 12.21 16.38
N ARG A 469 25.59 13.47 16.88
CA ARG A 469 26.30 13.89 18.10
C ARG A 469 25.83 13.13 19.35
N LEU A 470 24.53 12.82 19.43
CA LEU A 470 23.93 12.08 20.54
C LEU A 470 23.99 10.55 20.35
N GLY A 471 24.55 10.05 19.24
CA GLY A 471 24.64 8.61 18.96
C GLY A 471 23.29 7.93 18.74
N ILE A 472 22.25 8.68 18.36
CA ILE A 472 20.90 8.16 18.16
C ILE A 472 20.80 7.54 16.74
N LYS A 473 20.23 6.32 16.64
CA LYS A 473 20.09 5.62 15.36
C LYS A 473 19.26 6.42 14.35
N LYS A 474 19.62 6.36 13.06
CA LYS A 474 18.94 7.10 11.97
C LYS A 474 17.47 6.71 11.76
N THR A 475 17.05 5.55 12.25
CA THR A 475 15.67 5.04 12.18
C THR A 475 14.72 5.67 13.21
N LYS A 476 15.25 6.44 14.17
CA LYS A 476 14.41 7.10 15.19
C LYS A 476 13.76 8.36 14.63
N THR A 477 12.45 8.46 14.83
CA THR A 477 11.64 9.64 14.50
C THR A 477 12.03 10.81 15.40
N PRO A 478 11.75 12.07 15.02
CA PRO A 478 11.97 13.22 15.92
C PRO A 478 11.31 13.01 17.29
N ARG A 479 10.09 12.49 17.32
CA ARG A 479 9.36 12.15 18.56
C ARG A 479 10.10 11.12 19.42
N ASP A 480 10.68 10.09 18.80
CA ASP A 480 11.52 9.13 19.52
C ASP A 480 12.81 9.77 20.04
N CYS A 481 13.43 10.66 19.26
CA CYS A 481 14.62 11.39 19.67
C CYS A 481 14.35 12.27 20.90
N ALA A 482 13.20 12.97 20.94
CA ALA A 482 12.77 13.77 22.10
C ALA A 482 12.64 12.92 23.38
N ARG A 483 12.13 11.68 23.25
CA ARG A 483 12.02 10.74 24.37
C ARG A 483 13.36 10.16 24.81
N ILE A 484 14.29 9.94 23.86
CA ILE A 484 15.63 9.39 24.14
C ILE A 484 16.54 10.46 24.77
N ALA A 485 16.39 11.72 24.38
CA ALA A 485 17.20 12.85 24.82
C ALA A 485 16.31 14.02 25.25
N PRO A 486 15.71 13.95 26.46
CA PRO A 486 14.73 14.93 26.93
C PRO A 486 15.30 16.34 27.10
N ASP A 487 16.59 16.47 27.38
CA ASP A 487 17.30 17.76 27.45
C ASP A 487 17.34 18.51 26.09
N TYR A 488 16.97 17.83 25.01
CA TYR A 488 16.89 18.39 23.65
C TYR A 488 15.48 18.23 23.06
N ALA A 489 14.46 17.94 23.88
CA ALA A 489 13.10 17.66 23.41
C ALA A 489 12.53 18.79 22.55
N TRP A 490 12.74 20.05 22.97
CA TRP A 490 12.27 21.21 22.21
C TRP A 490 12.81 21.25 20.78
N PHE A 491 14.08 20.85 20.57
CA PHE A 491 14.72 20.84 19.26
C PHE A 491 14.04 19.80 18.37
N PHE A 492 13.81 18.60 18.92
CA PHE A 492 13.23 17.49 18.18
C PHE A 492 11.75 17.68 17.88
N GLU A 493 10.98 18.20 18.84
CA GLU A 493 9.58 18.57 18.67
C GLU A 493 9.44 19.71 17.65
N ARG A 494 10.33 20.72 17.70
CA ARG A 494 10.30 21.81 16.73
C ARG A 494 10.64 21.31 15.32
N TYR A 495 11.63 20.44 15.19
CA TYR A 495 11.93 19.82 13.90
C TYR A 495 10.79 18.94 13.38
N GLU A 496 10.04 18.27 14.27
CA GLU A 496 8.84 17.51 13.90
C GLU A 496 7.77 18.41 13.26
N GLN A 497 7.52 19.59 13.82
CA GLN A 497 6.58 20.58 13.26
C GLN A 497 7.05 21.12 11.89
N ILE A 498 8.35 21.36 11.73
CA ILE A 498 8.90 21.81 10.43
C ILE A 498 8.79 20.71 9.36
N ARG A 499 9.03 19.44 9.74
CA ARG A 499 9.07 18.32 8.80
C ARG A 499 7.68 17.77 8.45
N TYR A 500 6.80 17.64 9.44
CA TYR A 500 5.50 17.00 9.29
C TYR A 500 4.33 17.98 9.39
N GLY A 501 4.48 19.07 10.15
CA GLY A 501 3.48 20.13 10.27
C GLY A 501 3.52 21.14 9.11
N GLY A 502 4.50 21.05 8.22
CA GLY A 502 4.61 21.95 7.08
C GLY A 502 4.97 23.39 7.47
N GLU A 503 5.53 23.63 8.65
CA GLU A 503 5.92 24.97 9.10
C GLU A 503 7.27 25.42 8.52
N GLU A 504 7.43 26.72 8.28
CA GLU A 504 8.71 27.31 7.91
C GLU A 504 9.46 27.86 9.12
N PRO A 505 10.68 27.40 9.41
CA PRO A 505 11.46 27.91 10.52
C PRO A 505 11.98 29.33 10.22
N THR A 506 11.90 30.19 11.21
CA THR A 506 12.48 31.53 11.19
C THR A 506 14.00 31.47 11.26
N LYS A 507 14.67 32.54 10.80
CA LYS A 507 16.14 32.66 10.86
C LYS A 507 16.68 32.55 12.30
N GLU A 508 15.92 33.04 13.27
CA GLU A 508 16.29 32.98 14.69
C GLU A 508 16.18 31.55 15.25
N GLU A 509 15.19 30.78 14.82
CA GLU A 509 15.07 29.36 15.19
C GLU A 509 16.22 28.53 14.63
N ILE A 510 16.60 28.76 13.37
CA ILE A 510 17.77 28.11 12.76
C ILE A 510 19.06 28.48 13.51
N ARG A 511 19.21 29.74 13.94
CA ARG A 511 20.33 30.18 14.77
C ARG A 511 20.36 29.45 16.10
N ARG A 512 19.23 29.38 16.80
CA ARG A 512 19.10 28.68 18.09
C ARG A 512 19.39 27.18 17.96
N MET A 513 18.89 26.54 16.90
CA MET A 513 19.18 25.14 16.60
C MET A 513 20.67 24.93 16.31
N LYS A 514 21.34 25.85 15.61
CA LYS A 514 22.79 25.79 15.36
C LYS A 514 23.60 25.94 16.65
N ASP A 515 23.21 26.84 17.54
CA ASP A 515 23.90 27.07 18.81
C ASP A 515 23.90 25.81 19.70
N VAL A 516 22.80 25.04 19.70
CA VAL A 516 22.73 23.71 20.35
C VAL A 516 23.78 22.74 19.80
N ILE A 517 23.94 22.68 18.47
CA ILE A 517 24.93 21.80 17.83
C ILE A 517 26.37 22.20 18.21
N LEU A 518 26.63 23.50 18.32
CA LEU A 518 27.95 24.04 18.68
C LEU A 518 28.26 23.94 20.18
N GLY A 519 27.30 23.49 21.00
CA GLY A 519 27.49 23.28 22.44
C GLY A 519 27.22 24.52 23.29
N GLY A 520 26.38 25.44 22.83
CA GLY A 520 25.85 26.52 23.67
C GLY A 520 24.90 25.94 24.73
N ASP A 521 25.22 26.14 26.00
CA ASP A 521 24.36 25.77 27.13
C ASP A 521 23.01 26.50 27.08
N GLU A 522 21.95 25.79 27.44
CA GLU A 522 20.57 26.29 27.60
C GLU A 522 20.39 27.32 28.72
N ALA A 523 21.45 27.67 29.46
CA ALA A 523 21.37 28.59 30.59
C ALA A 523 21.39 30.09 30.22
N ALA A 524 21.33 30.44 28.93
CA ALA A 524 21.32 31.85 28.48
C ALA A 524 20.31 32.09 27.34
N ALA A 525 19.02 31.91 27.61
CA ALA A 525 17.93 32.63 26.94
C ALA A 525 16.67 32.63 27.80
#